data_AF-A0A3D2KBM9-F1
#
_entry.id   AF-A0A3D2KBM9-F1
#
_cell.length_a   1.000
_cell.length_b   1.000
_cell.length_c   1.000
_cell.angle_alpha   90.00
_cell.angle_beta   90.00
_cell.angle_gamma   90.00
#
_symmetry.space_group_name_H-M   'P 1'
#
loop_
_entity.id
_entity.type
_entity.pdbx_description
1 polymer ?
#
loop_
_entity_poly.entity_id
_entity_poly.type
_entity_poly.pdbx_seq_one_letter_code
_entity_poly.pdbx_strand_id
1 'polypeptide(L)'
;MFEKKEIIYSETLGVCQVAELTRLGAKNGEQVLYYGLKSIADKKKVSYIPVDHHQVLLRPLITYEQAKELEANPSEDMNDLQREEVEYVLARGQKM
;
A
#
# COMPACT_ATOMS: atom_id res chain seq x y z
N MET A 1 -0.30 -11.68 5.66
CA MET A 1 -1.22 -10.68 6.25
C MET A 1 -0.37 -9.52 6.73
N PHE A 2 -0.80 -8.27 6.51
CA PHE A 2 -0.07 -7.09 6.99
C PHE A 2 -0.58 -6.67 8.37
N GLU A 3 0.29 -6.15 9.21
CA GLU A 3 -0.04 -5.69 10.56
C GLU A 3 -0.34 -4.19 10.62
N LYS A 4 -1.03 -3.78 11.69
CA LYS A 4 -1.31 -2.38 11.96
C LYS A 4 -0.01 -1.58 12.05
N LYS A 5 0.00 -0.40 11.43
CA LYS A 5 1.12 0.54 11.25
C LYS A 5 2.13 0.16 10.16
N GLU A 6 2.06 -1.03 9.57
CA GLU A 6 2.89 -1.37 8.42
C GLU A 6 2.63 -0.42 7.24
N ILE A 7 3.69 -0.09 6.50
CA ILE A 7 3.62 0.70 5.28
C ILE A 7 3.80 -0.25 4.10
N ILE A 8 2.82 -0.25 3.20
CA ILE A 8 2.72 -1.17 2.09
C ILE A 8 2.36 -0.42 0.80
N TYR A 9 2.47 -1.12 -0.32
CA TYR A 9 1.96 -0.66 -1.60
C TYR A 9 0.58 -1.26 -1.88
N SER A 10 -0.36 -0.43 -2.32
CA SER A 10 -1.63 -0.83 -2.90
C SER A 10 -1.72 -0.31 -4.33
N GLU A 11 -2.09 -1.16 -5.28
CA GLU A 11 -2.24 -0.72 -6.68
C GLU A 11 -3.32 0.36 -6.90
N THR A 12 -4.20 0.59 -5.92
CA THR A 12 -5.25 1.62 -5.98
C THR A 12 -4.94 2.87 -5.17
N LEU A 13 -4.04 2.80 -4.19
CA LEU A 13 -3.72 3.92 -3.28
C LEU A 13 -2.25 4.37 -3.33
N GLY A 14 -1.37 3.60 -3.96
CA GLY A 14 0.08 3.79 -3.87
C GLY A 14 0.61 3.42 -2.49
N VAL A 15 1.48 4.26 -1.94
CA VAL A 15 2.06 4.07 -0.61
C VAL A 15 1.00 4.35 0.45
N CYS A 16 0.68 3.33 1.25
CA CYS A 16 -0.33 3.44 2.30
C CYS A 16 0.09 2.75 3.59
N GLN A 17 -0.51 3.19 4.69
CA GLN A 17 -0.37 2.56 6.00
C GLN A 17 -1.60 1.70 6.30
N VAL A 18 -1.38 0.52 6.89
CA VAL A 18 -2.44 -0.25 7.55
C VAL A 18 -2.84 0.48 8.84
N ALA A 19 -3.89 1.28 8.77
CA ALA A 19 -4.37 2.07 9.90
C ALA A 19 -5.09 1.19 10.94
N GLU A 20 -5.83 0.18 10.49
CA GLU A 20 -6.58 -0.73 11.34
C GLU A 20 -6.88 -2.08 10.67
N LEU A 21 -7.23 -3.06 11.49
CA LEU A 21 -7.80 -4.35 11.12
C LEU A 21 -9.16 -4.46 11.79
N THR A 22 -10.24 -4.49 11.01
CA THR A 22 -11.61 -4.41 11.54
C THR A 22 -12.47 -5.53 10.98
N ARG A 23 -13.24 -6.20 11.84
CA ARG A 23 -14.24 -7.19 11.41
C ARG A 23 -15.55 -6.49 11.12
N LEU A 24 -16.08 -6.67 9.92
CA LEU A 24 -17.38 -6.17 9.51
C LEU A 24 -18.31 -7.34 9.25
N GLY A 25 -19.56 -7.21 9.71
CA GLY A 25 -20.60 -8.20 9.43
C GLY A 25 -21.06 -8.12 7.98
N ALA A 26 -21.03 -9.25 7.28
CA ALA A 26 -21.63 -9.41 5.97
C ALA A 26 -23.15 -9.70 6.09
N LYS A 27 -23.88 -9.55 4.97
CA LYS A 27 -25.35 -9.71 4.94
C LYS A 27 -25.84 -11.11 5.37
N ASN A 28 -24.98 -12.12 5.28
CA ASN A 28 -25.24 -13.51 5.67
C ASN A 28 -24.89 -13.81 7.14
N GLY A 29 -24.46 -12.82 7.93
CA GLY A 29 -24.04 -13.00 9.32
C GLY A 29 -22.56 -13.41 9.49
N GLU A 30 -21.82 -13.56 8.40
CA GLU A 30 -20.39 -13.85 8.42
C GLU A 30 -19.58 -12.61 8.85
N GLN A 31 -18.48 -12.82 9.57
CA GLN A 31 -17.57 -11.76 10.00
C GLN A 31 -16.34 -11.74 9.11
N VAL A 32 -16.25 -10.75 8.22
CA VAL A 32 -15.12 -10.59 7.30
C VAL A 32 -14.13 -9.60 7.87
N LEU A 33 -12.84 -9.95 7.88
CA LEU A 33 -11.77 -9.07 8.33
C LEU A 33 -11.36 -8.13 7.19
N TYR A 34 -11.19 -6.85 7.49
CA TYR A 34 -10.78 -5.82 6.53
C TYR A 34 -9.51 -5.12 6.99
N TYR A 35 -8.64 -4.81 6.04
CA TYR A 35 -7.63 -3.76 6.20
C TYR A 35 -8.30 -2.39 6.04
N GLY A 36 -8.10 -1.51 7.00
CA GLY A 36 -8.30 -0.07 6.81
C GLY A 36 -6.99 0.55 6.33
N LEU A 37 -6.89 0.87 5.04
CA LEU A 37 -5.70 1.43 4.42
C LEU A 37 -5.83 2.95 4.30
N LYS A 38 -4.79 3.67 4.69
CA LYS A 38 -4.72 5.12 4.61
C LYS A 38 -3.54 5.55 3.74
N SER A 39 -3.79 6.32 2.69
CA SER A 39 -2.70 6.81 1.82
C SER A 39 -1.74 7.72 2.61
N ILE A 40 -0.45 7.60 2.29
CA ILE A 40 0.59 8.47 2.84
C ILE A 40 0.61 9.82 2.13
N ALA A 41 0.45 9.85 0.81
CA ALA A 41 0.38 11.09 0.03
C ALA A 41 -0.89 11.89 0.32
N ASP A 42 -2.07 11.24 0.35
CA ASP A 42 -3.34 11.91 0.66
C ASP A 42 -3.98 11.29 1.90
N LYS A 43 -3.74 11.92 3.06
CA LYS A 43 -4.28 11.47 4.35
C LYS A 43 -5.81 11.47 4.43
N LYS A 44 -6.54 12.04 3.46
CA LYS A 44 -8.01 11.97 3.39
C LYS A 44 -8.49 10.71 2.65
N LYS A 45 -7.65 10.07 1.84
CA LYS A 45 -7.98 8.83 1.14
C LYS A 45 -7.82 7.62 2.06
N VAL A 46 -8.93 6.94 2.28
CA VAL A 46 -9.03 5.71 3.06
C VAL A 46 -9.79 4.67 2.25
N SER A 47 -9.30 3.44 2.22
CA SER A 47 -10.00 2.29 1.63
C SER A 47 -10.12 1.15 2.63
N TYR A 48 -11.23 0.43 2.56
CA TYR A 48 -11.45 -0.80 3.31
C TYR A 48 -11.41 -1.98 2.33
N ILE A 49 -10.43 -2.86 2.50
CA ILE A 49 -10.22 -4.01 1.63
C ILE A 49 -10.32 -5.28 2.47
N PRO A 50 -11.14 -6.28 2.09
CA PRO A 50 -11.16 -7.57 2.77
C PRO A 50 -9.74 -8.17 2.84
N VAL A 51 -9.39 -8.84 3.95
CA VAL A 51 -8.10 -9.54 4.08
C VAL A 51 -8.04 -10.75 3.14
N ASP A 52 -9.18 -11.39 2.91
CA ASP A 52 -9.34 -12.55 2.04
C ASP A 52 -10.27 -12.22 0.87
N HIS A 53 -10.05 -12.88 -0.28
CA HIS A 53 -10.89 -12.79 -1.48
C HIS A 53 -11.00 -11.37 -2.10
N HIS A 54 -9.96 -10.54 -1.99
CA HIS A 54 -9.87 -9.26 -2.71
C HIS A 54 -9.09 -9.41 -4.04
N GLN A 55 -9.41 -8.58 -5.03
CA GLN A 55 -8.67 -8.52 -6.31
C GLN A 55 -7.54 -7.48 -6.30
N VAL A 56 -7.54 -6.58 -5.30
CA VAL A 56 -6.56 -5.48 -5.23
C VAL A 56 -5.17 -6.02 -4.89
N LEU A 57 -4.16 -5.75 -5.70
CA LEU A 57 -2.78 -6.11 -5.35
C LEU A 57 -2.30 -5.30 -4.13
N LEU A 58 -1.98 -6.00 -3.05
CA LEU A 58 -1.31 -5.48 -1.86
C LEU A 58 0.05 -6.18 -1.71
N ARG A 59 1.13 -5.41 -1.60
CA ARG A 59 2.49 -5.97 -1.45
C ARG A 59 3.36 -5.09 -0.55
N PRO A 60 4.47 -5.62 0.01
CA PRO A 60 5.51 -4.79 0.60
C PRO A 60 5.99 -3.72 -0.38
N LEU A 61 6.53 -2.63 0.16
CA LEU A 61 7.23 -1.66 -0.67
C LEU A 61 8.43 -2.32 -1.37
N ILE A 62 8.78 -1.80 -2.54
CA ILE A 62 10.05 -2.13 -3.18
C ILE A 62 11.23 -1.81 -2.25
N THR A 63 12.34 -2.51 -2.44
CA THR A 63 13.57 -2.24 -1.70
C THR A 63 14.20 -0.93 -2.17
N TYR A 64 15.12 -0.39 -1.36
CA TYR A 64 15.86 0.80 -1.73
C TYR A 64 16.69 0.63 -3.02
N GLU A 65 17.31 -0.55 -3.21
CA GLU A 65 18.05 -0.85 -4.44
C GLU A 65 17.13 -0.93 -5.67
N GLN A 66 15.95 -1.56 -5.53
CA GLN A 66 14.94 -1.56 -6.59
C GLN A 66 14.46 -0.15 -6.92
N ALA A 67 14.27 0.70 -5.91
CA ALA A 67 13.88 2.09 -6.12
C ALA A 67 14.97 2.88 -6.86
N LYS A 68 16.25 2.69 -6.54
CA LYS A 68 17.38 3.30 -7.27
C LYS A 68 17.44 2.85 -8.72
N GLU A 69 17.24 1.56 -8.98
CA GLU A 69 17.25 1.02 -10.33
C GLU A 69 16.11 1.62 -11.16
N LEU A 70 14.91 1.72 -10.60
CA LEU A 70 13.75 2.35 -11.25
C LEU A 70 13.89 3.87 -11.41
N GLU A 71 14.59 4.56 -10.51
CA GLU A 71 14.90 5.99 -10.66
C GLU A 71 15.90 6.22 -11.81
N ALA A 72 16.93 5.39 -11.92
CA ALA A 72 17.92 5.48 -12.98
C ALA A 72 17.38 5.03 -14.34
N ASN A 73 16.56 3.98 -14.35
CA ASN A 73 15.98 3.35 -15.54
C ASN A 73 14.47 3.15 -15.36
N PRO A 74 13.66 4.20 -15.49
CA PRO A 74 12.22 4.11 -15.32
C PRO A 74 11.59 3.21 -16.39
N SER A 75 10.69 2.31 -15.97
CA SER A 75 9.87 1.51 -16.89
C SER A 75 8.86 2.39 -17.62
N GLU A 76 8.64 2.15 -18.92
CA GLU A 76 7.64 2.87 -19.73
C GLU A 76 6.20 2.68 -19.19
N ASP A 77 5.91 1.53 -18.58
CA ASP A 77 4.60 1.18 -18.03
C ASP A 77 4.40 1.70 -16.59
N MET A 78 5.38 2.41 -16.04
CA MET A 78 5.33 2.86 -14.66
C MET A 78 4.26 3.95 -14.46
N ASN A 79 3.28 3.66 -13.61
CA ASN A 79 2.21 4.59 -13.27
C ASN A 79 2.61 5.58 -12.16
N ASP A 80 1.75 6.58 -11.91
CA ASP A 80 2.01 7.64 -10.92
C ASP A 80 2.18 7.09 -9.50
N LEU A 81 1.45 6.03 -9.14
CA LEU A 81 1.53 5.41 -7.81
C LEU A 81 2.85 4.65 -7.60
N GLN A 82 3.37 4.02 -8.65
CA GLN A 82 4.69 3.37 -8.63
C GLN A 82 5.81 4.41 -8.57
N ARG A 83 5.66 5.56 -9.26
CA ARG A 83 6.61 6.68 -9.11
C ARG A 83 6.60 7.24 -7.69
N GLU A 84 5.42 7.43 -7.10
CA GLU A 84 5.28 7.86 -5.70
C GLU A 84 5.97 6.86 -4.74
N GLU A 85 5.86 5.56 -5.01
CA GLU A 85 6.55 4.53 -4.22
C GLU A 85 8.08 4.66 -4.29
N VAL A 86 8.63 4.82 -5.50
CA VAL A 86 10.08 5.04 -5.70
C VAL A 86 10.54 6.26 -4.90
N GLU A 87 9.87 7.40 -5.07
CA GLU A 87 10.19 8.63 -4.35
C GLU A 87 10.14 8.46 -2.83
N TYR A 88 9.09 7.79 -2.33
CA TYR A 88 8.93 7.55 -0.90
C TYR A 88 10.05 6.67 -0.33
N VAL A 89 10.39 5.58 -1.01
CA VAL A 89 11.43 4.63 -0.57
C VAL A 89 12.80 5.31 -0.56
N LEU A 90 13.13 6.07 -1.61
CA LEU A 90 14.39 6.81 -1.68
C LEU A 90 14.52 7.87 -0.60
N ALA A 91 13.47 8.68 -0.39
CA ALA A 91 13.45 9.72 0.64
C ALA A 91 13.55 9.16 2.07
N ARG A 92 13.02 7.95 2.31
CA ARG A 92 13.12 7.27 3.60
C ARG A 92 14.50 6.63 3.81
N GLY A 93 15.07 6.02 2.78
CA GLY A 93 16.39 5.39 2.83
C GLY A 93 17.53 6.38 3.09
N GLN A 94 17.41 7.63 2.65
CA GLN A 94 18.38 8.70 2.94
C GLN A 94 18.39 9.16 4.41
N LYS A 95 17.36 8.83 5.19
CA LYS A 95 17.21 9.22 6.60
C LYS A 95 17.67 8.15 7.60
N MET A 96 18.22 7.04 7.11
CA MET A 96 18.84 5.98 7.91
C MET A 96 20.36 6.11 7.87
#